data_AF-A0A310SE03-F1
#
_entry.id   AF-A0A310SE03-F1
#
_cell.length_a   1.000
_cell.length_b   1.000
_cell.length_c   1.000
_cell.angle_alpha   90.00
_cell.angle_beta   90.00
_cell.angle_gamma   90.00
#
_symmetry.space_group_name_H-M   'P 1'
#
loop_
_entity.id
_entity.type
_entity.pdbx_description
1 polymer ?
#
loop_
_entity_poly.entity_id
_entity_poly.type
_entity_poly.pdbx_seq_one_letter_code
_entity_poly.pdbx_strand_id
1 'polypeptide(L)'
;MKWLIVFINLLIITHYGYSEMTEKQLKATQKLVRNTCQNKVKASSDELDAMRSGNFDQGKTAQCYMLCILNTYKLFTKEGSFDWEAGVKSLKSVAPEKIAGPGVASIKNCKDANKATDKCMGALEIAECLYNDNPQNYFLP
;
A
#
# COMPACT_ATOMS: atom_id res chain seq x y z
N MET A 1 -24.75 38.02 8.50
CA MET A 1 -24.55 36.67 9.08
C MET A 1 -24.66 35.55 8.03
N LYS A 2 -25.75 35.44 7.26
CA LYS A 2 -25.88 34.41 6.19
C LYS A 2 -24.76 34.46 5.13
N TRP A 3 -24.37 35.66 4.69
CA TRP A 3 -23.29 35.86 3.71
C TRP A 3 -21.88 35.54 4.26
N LEU A 4 -21.66 35.69 5.57
CA LEU A 4 -20.42 35.30 6.24
C LEU A 4 -20.25 33.77 6.28
N ILE A 5 -21.34 33.03 6.53
CA ILE A 5 -21.33 31.57 6.51
C ILE A 5 -21.08 31.06 5.09
N VAL A 6 -21.67 31.70 4.06
CA VAL A 6 -21.44 31.34 2.65
C VAL A 6 -19.98 31.61 2.25
N PHE A 7 -19.39 32.75 2.65
CA PHE A 7 -17.98 33.05 2.39
C PHE A 7 -17.04 32.07 3.11
N ILE A 8 -17.32 31.69 4.36
CA ILE A 8 -16.53 30.71 5.11
C ILE A 8 -16.60 29.32 4.44
N ASN A 9 -17.77 28.88 3.97
CA ASN A 9 -17.90 27.62 3.25
C ASN A 9 -17.18 27.64 1.88
N LEU A 10 -17.22 28.76 1.16
CA LEU A 10 -16.44 28.96 -0.08
C LEU A 10 -14.93 28.90 0.15
N LEU A 11 -14.44 29.46 1.27
CA LEU A 11 -13.02 29.38 1.65
C LEU A 11 -12.60 27.94 2.02
N ILE A 12 -13.47 27.17 2.68
CA ILE A 12 -13.22 25.74 2.99
C ILE A 12 -13.17 24.92 1.69
N ILE A 13 -14.01 25.25 0.69
CA ILE A 13 -14.00 24.57 -0.63
C ILE A 13 -12.70 24.86 -1.40
N THR A 14 -12.11 26.05 -1.27
CA THR A 14 -10.82 26.39 -1.91
C THR A 14 -9.61 25.68 -1.29
N HIS A 15 -9.75 25.10 -0.09
CA HIS A 15 -8.70 24.32 0.57
C HIS A 15 -8.71 22.82 0.22
N TYR A 16 -9.62 22.34 -0.63
CA TYR A 16 -9.53 21.01 -1.24
C TYR A 16 -8.48 20.98 -2.38
N GLY A 17 -7.33 21.63 -2.16
CA GLY A 17 -6.14 21.41 -2.96
C GLY A 17 -5.67 19.97 -2.77
N TYR A 18 -5.21 19.34 -3.85
CA TYR A 18 -4.55 18.03 -3.82
C TYR A 18 -3.56 17.97 -2.65
N SER A 19 -3.89 17.20 -1.62
CA SER A 19 -3.04 17.04 -0.44
C SER A 19 -2.29 15.73 -0.60
N GLU A 20 -1.11 15.82 -1.24
CA GLU A 20 -0.12 14.75 -1.15
C GLU A 20 0.30 14.58 0.31
N MET A 21 0.53 13.35 0.73
CA MET A 21 1.06 13.09 2.06
C MET A 21 2.52 13.50 2.13
N THR A 22 2.88 14.22 3.21
CA THR A 22 4.29 14.43 3.56
C THR A 22 4.98 13.10 3.83
N GLU A 23 6.30 13.04 3.67
CA GLU A 23 7.08 11.83 4.01
C GLU A 23 6.86 11.36 5.46
N LYS A 24 6.70 12.31 6.39
CA LYS A 24 6.42 12.00 7.80
C LYS A 24 5.07 11.30 7.95
N GLN A 25 4.06 11.75 7.22
CA GLN A 25 2.74 11.11 7.20
C GLN A 25 2.80 9.73 6.54
N LEU A 26 3.52 9.58 5.43
CA LEU A 26 3.69 8.28 4.77
C LEU A 26 4.36 7.26 5.70
N LYS A 27 5.46 7.63 6.36
CA LYS A 27 6.15 6.78 7.35
C LYS A 27 5.25 6.43 8.54
N ALA A 28 4.45 7.38 9.03
CA ALA A 28 3.51 7.14 10.12
C ALA A 28 2.41 6.14 9.70
N THR A 29 1.87 6.29 8.48
CA THR A 29 0.90 5.35 7.92
C THR A 29 1.51 3.97 7.72
N GLN A 30 2.72 3.86 7.18
CA GLN A 30 3.42 2.56 7.08
C GLN A 30 3.54 1.90 8.44
N LYS A 31 4.03 2.61 9.45
CA LYS A 31 4.14 2.07 10.83
C LYS A 31 2.80 1.62 11.39
N LEU A 32 1.74 2.40 11.18
CA LEU A 32 0.39 2.06 11.61
C LEU A 32 -0.08 0.76 10.95
N VAL A 33 -0.01 0.68 9.62
CA VAL A 33 -0.45 -0.49 8.85
C VAL A 33 0.37 -1.73 9.24
N ARG A 34 1.70 -1.60 9.37
CA ARG A 34 2.56 -2.69 9.86
C ARG A 34 2.09 -3.19 11.22
N ASN A 35 1.91 -2.31 12.19
CA ASN A 35 1.47 -2.69 13.54
C ASN A 35 0.08 -3.35 13.52
N THR A 36 -0.86 -2.79 12.74
CA THR A 36 -2.22 -3.34 12.62
C THR A 36 -2.18 -4.75 12.03
N CYS A 37 -1.49 -4.95 10.92
CA CYS A 37 -1.45 -6.24 10.25
C CYS A 37 -0.63 -7.27 11.01
N GLN A 38 0.52 -6.89 11.57
CA GLN A 38 1.34 -7.77 12.40
C GLN A 38 0.53 -8.29 13.60
N ASN A 39 -0.17 -7.41 14.32
CA ASN A 39 -1.01 -7.80 15.45
C ASN A 39 -2.22 -8.66 15.05
N LYS A 40 -2.75 -8.45 13.85
CA LYS A 40 -3.90 -9.19 13.33
C LYS A 40 -3.55 -10.64 13.02
N VAL A 41 -2.42 -10.86 12.35
CA VAL A 41 -2.01 -12.23 11.95
C VAL A 41 -1.07 -12.89 12.94
N LYS A 42 -0.56 -12.16 13.94
CA LYS A 42 0.43 -12.62 14.91
C LYS A 42 1.78 -13.01 14.28
N ALA A 43 2.20 -12.26 13.25
CA ALA A 43 3.52 -12.41 12.64
C ALA A 43 4.63 -11.98 13.62
N SER A 44 5.73 -12.73 13.62
CA SER A 44 6.94 -12.33 14.34
C SER A 44 7.62 -11.16 13.63
N SER A 45 8.31 -10.29 14.36
CA SER A 45 9.04 -9.19 13.74
C SER A 45 10.15 -9.69 12.81
N ASP A 46 10.78 -10.82 13.16
CA ASP A 46 11.88 -11.41 12.39
C ASP A 46 11.43 -11.84 10.99
N GLU A 47 10.27 -12.50 10.87
CA GLU A 47 9.67 -12.85 9.57
C GLU A 47 9.39 -11.59 8.72
N LEU A 48 8.89 -10.52 9.35
CA LEU A 48 8.56 -9.28 8.63
C LEU A 48 9.81 -8.52 8.20
N ASP A 49 10.84 -8.49 9.04
CA ASP A 49 12.11 -7.82 8.72
C ASP A 49 12.91 -8.63 7.68
N ALA A 50 12.78 -9.96 7.65
CA ALA A 50 13.26 -10.79 6.55
C ALA A 50 12.65 -10.38 5.20
N MET A 51 11.31 -10.20 5.12
CA MET A 51 10.68 -9.72 3.87
C MET A 51 11.17 -8.32 3.45
N ARG A 52 11.40 -7.41 4.41
CA ARG A 52 11.95 -6.07 4.10
C ARG A 52 13.37 -6.12 3.51
N SER A 53 14.12 -7.18 3.79
CA SER A 53 15.45 -7.43 3.23
C SER A 53 15.41 -8.29 1.96
N GLY A 54 14.22 -8.60 1.44
CA GLY A 54 14.05 -9.36 0.20
C GLY A 54 13.90 -10.87 0.37
N ASN A 55 13.82 -11.37 1.62
CA ASN A 55 13.54 -12.78 1.85
C ASN A 55 12.02 -13.03 1.96
N PHE A 56 11.42 -13.46 0.85
CA PHE A 56 10.00 -13.81 0.77
C PHE A 56 9.72 -15.31 0.97
N ASP A 57 10.73 -16.15 1.24
CA ASP A 57 10.54 -17.56 1.62
C ASP A 57 10.08 -17.65 3.08
N GLN A 58 8.83 -17.24 3.32
CA GLN A 58 8.26 -17.09 4.64
C GLN A 58 6.98 -17.91 4.80
N GLY A 59 6.71 -18.27 6.05
CA GLY A 59 5.56 -19.09 6.41
C GLY A 59 4.21 -18.39 6.21
N LYS A 60 3.14 -19.14 6.48
CA LYS A 60 1.75 -18.71 6.27
C LYS A 60 1.40 -17.38 6.94
N THR A 61 1.99 -17.11 8.11
CA THR A 61 1.73 -15.90 8.88
C THR A 61 2.23 -14.65 8.15
N ALA A 62 3.44 -14.69 7.61
CA ALA A 62 4.02 -13.60 6.81
C ALA A 62 3.29 -13.42 5.45
N GLN A 63 2.88 -14.52 4.83
CA GLN A 63 2.02 -14.47 3.64
C GLN A 63 0.71 -13.74 3.92
N CYS A 64 0.01 -14.11 5.00
CA CYS A 64 -1.25 -13.48 5.36
C CYS A 64 -1.07 -12.05 5.89
N TYR A 65 0.11 -11.68 6.37
CA TYR A 65 0.47 -10.30 6.66
C TYR A 65 0.42 -9.44 5.39
N MET A 66 0.99 -9.91 4.27
CA MET A 66 0.90 -9.20 2.98
C MET A 66 -0.54 -9.10 2.50
N LEU A 67 -1.33 -10.16 2.65
CA LEU A 67 -2.77 -10.10 2.35
C LEU A 67 -3.49 -9.04 3.20
N CYS A 68 -3.14 -8.92 4.48
CA CYS A 68 -3.69 -7.86 5.32
C CYS A 68 -3.36 -6.47 4.79
N ILE A 69 -2.09 -6.22 4.42
CA ILE A 69 -1.65 -4.93 3.87
C ILE A 69 -2.42 -4.59 2.59
N LEU A 70 -2.45 -5.52 1.63
CA LEU A 70 -3.14 -5.27 0.36
C LEU A 70 -4.64 -5.03 0.57
N ASN A 71 -5.28 -5.73 1.51
CA ASN A 71 -6.68 -5.45 1.87
C ASN A 71 -6.85 -4.07 2.54
N THR A 72 -5.92 -3.65 3.40
CA THR A 72 -5.95 -2.31 4.02
C THR A 72 -5.91 -1.20 2.97
N TYR A 73 -5.12 -1.38 1.91
CA TYR A 73 -5.08 -0.46 0.78
C TYR A 73 -6.15 -0.72 -0.28
N LYS A 74 -7.01 -1.73 -0.08
CA LYS A 74 -8.05 -2.16 -1.03
C LYS A 74 -7.50 -2.55 -2.40
N LEU A 75 -6.33 -3.19 -2.41
CA LEU A 75 -5.61 -3.63 -3.60
C LEU A 75 -5.74 -5.14 -3.87
N PHE A 76 -6.44 -5.87 -3.01
CA PHE A 76 -6.70 -7.28 -3.22
C PHE A 76 -8.20 -7.47 -3.45
N THR A 77 -8.56 -7.97 -4.63
CA THR A 77 -9.97 -8.12 -5.02
C THR A 77 -10.61 -9.29 -4.26
N LYS A 78 -11.95 -9.35 -4.27
CA LYS A 78 -12.67 -10.46 -3.63
C LYS A 78 -12.42 -11.77 -4.36
N GLU A 79 -12.24 -11.67 -5.66
CA GLU A 79 -11.92 -12.72 -6.64
C GLU A 79 -10.48 -13.24 -6.46
N GLY A 80 -9.66 -12.52 -5.69
CA GLY A 80 -8.32 -12.95 -5.34
C GLY A 80 -7.25 -12.48 -6.31
N SER A 81 -7.43 -11.34 -6.98
CA SER A 81 -6.47 -10.74 -7.90
C SER A 81 -5.92 -9.41 -7.37
N PHE A 82 -4.82 -8.93 -7.97
CA PHE A 82 -4.25 -7.63 -7.67
C PHE A 82 -5.03 -6.52 -8.40
N ASP A 83 -5.66 -5.61 -7.66
CA ASP A 83 -6.31 -4.42 -8.20
C ASP A 83 -5.27 -3.32 -8.51
N TRP A 84 -4.48 -3.58 -9.56
CA TRP A 84 -3.38 -2.71 -9.96
C TRP A 84 -3.87 -1.33 -10.43
N GLU A 85 -5.08 -1.23 -11.00
CA GLU A 85 -5.67 0.04 -11.43
C GLU A 85 -6.01 0.92 -10.22
N ALA A 86 -6.64 0.34 -9.19
CA ALA A 86 -6.86 1.03 -7.92
C ALA A 86 -5.53 1.39 -7.25
N GLY A 87 -4.51 0.54 -7.37
CA GLY A 87 -3.14 0.79 -6.91
C GLY A 87 -2.52 2.03 -7.55
N VAL A 88 -2.52 2.10 -8.88
CA VAL A 88 -2.02 3.26 -9.65
C VAL A 88 -2.77 4.53 -9.27
N LYS A 89 -4.11 4.46 -9.19
CA LYS A 89 -4.94 5.61 -8.84
C LYS A 89 -4.66 6.11 -7.42
N SER A 90 -4.61 5.19 -6.46
CA SER A 90 -4.38 5.52 -5.05
C SER A 90 -3.00 6.12 -4.85
N LEU A 91 -1.96 5.51 -5.43
CA LEU A 91 -0.59 5.97 -5.27
C LEU A 91 -0.40 7.39 -5.83
N LYS A 92 -0.92 7.67 -7.04
CA LYS A 92 -0.90 9.01 -7.64
C LYS A 92 -1.66 10.06 -6.84
N SER A 93 -2.67 9.65 -6.06
CA SER A 93 -3.50 10.58 -5.29
C SER A 93 -2.88 10.97 -3.95
N VAL A 94 -2.00 10.13 -3.37
CA VAL A 94 -1.53 10.30 -1.99
C VAL A 94 -0.03 10.46 -1.87
N ALA A 95 0.76 9.95 -2.82
CA ALA A 95 2.22 9.98 -2.73
C ALA A 95 2.80 11.10 -3.60
N PRO A 96 3.88 11.77 -3.15
CA PRO A 96 4.64 12.67 -3.98
C PRO A 96 5.19 11.98 -5.23
N GLU A 97 5.40 12.74 -6.31
CA GLU A 97 5.80 12.19 -7.62
C GLU A 97 7.05 11.31 -7.57
N LYS A 98 8.03 11.63 -6.71
CA LYS A 98 9.25 10.83 -6.52
C LYS A 98 8.99 9.41 -5.99
N ILE A 99 7.84 9.17 -5.36
CA ILE A 99 7.38 7.84 -4.91
C ILE A 99 6.36 7.30 -5.91
N ALA A 100 5.44 8.14 -6.38
CA ALA A 100 4.37 7.71 -7.29
C ALA A 100 4.90 7.24 -8.64
N GLY A 101 5.87 7.94 -9.25
CA GLY A 101 6.48 7.57 -10.52
C GLY A 101 7.03 6.14 -10.54
N PRO A 102 8.05 5.81 -9.72
CA PRO A 102 8.59 4.46 -9.66
C PRO A 102 7.56 3.42 -9.19
N GLY A 103 6.73 3.73 -8.20
CA GLY A 103 5.74 2.77 -7.71
C GLY A 103 4.65 2.45 -8.74
N VAL A 104 4.22 3.41 -9.56
CA VAL A 104 3.27 3.16 -10.66
C VAL A 104 3.86 2.22 -11.70
N ALA A 105 5.15 2.34 -12.01
CA ALA A 105 5.82 1.42 -12.93
C ALA A 105 5.82 0.00 -12.36
N SER A 106 6.24 -0.18 -11.09
CA SER A 106 6.26 -1.50 -10.44
C SER A 106 4.87 -2.13 -10.34
N ILE A 107 3.84 -1.35 -10.00
CA ILE A 107 2.45 -1.85 -9.95
C ILE A 107 2.01 -2.39 -11.32
N LYS A 108 2.36 -1.70 -12.41
CA LYS A 108 2.01 -2.15 -13.77
C LYS A 108 2.78 -3.39 -14.18
N ASN A 109 4.06 -3.48 -13.85
CA ASN A 109 4.89 -4.65 -14.16
C ASN A 109 4.44 -5.90 -13.39
N CYS A 110 3.88 -5.71 -12.19
CA CYS A 110 3.43 -6.78 -11.31
C CYS A 110 1.91 -7.07 -11.35
N LYS A 111 1.19 -6.53 -12.33
CA LYS A 111 -0.28 -6.67 -12.42
C LYS A 111 -0.76 -8.13 -12.45
N ASP A 112 0.04 -9.03 -13.03
CA ASP A 112 -0.26 -10.46 -13.18
C ASP A 112 0.60 -11.34 -12.23
N ALA A 113 1.15 -10.76 -11.15
CA ALA A 113 2.09 -11.45 -10.26
C ALA A 113 1.44 -12.59 -9.46
N ASN A 114 0.16 -12.43 -9.11
CA ASN A 114 -0.56 -13.47 -8.36
C ASN A 114 -0.91 -14.66 -9.24
N LYS A 115 -0.32 -15.81 -8.92
CA LYS A 115 -0.53 -17.11 -9.58
C LYS A 115 -1.13 -18.14 -8.63
N ALA A 116 -1.12 -17.88 -7.33
CA ALA A 116 -1.60 -18.79 -6.31
C ALA A 116 -3.13 -18.70 -6.11
N THR A 117 -3.76 -19.87 -5.94
CA THR A 117 -5.17 -19.96 -5.50
C THR A 117 -5.33 -19.52 -4.04
N ASP A 118 -4.30 -19.76 -3.22
CA ASP A 118 -4.28 -19.30 -1.84
C ASP A 118 -4.07 -17.79 -1.78
N LYS A 119 -5.01 -17.08 -1.16
CA LYS A 119 -5.00 -15.61 -1.11
C LYS A 119 -3.79 -15.03 -0.37
N CYS A 120 -3.29 -15.71 0.66
CA CYS A 120 -2.14 -15.23 1.40
C CYS A 120 -0.86 -15.39 0.57
N MET A 121 -0.69 -16.54 -0.09
CA MET A 121 0.41 -16.76 -1.01
C MET A 121 0.36 -15.78 -2.18
N GLY A 122 -0.82 -15.58 -2.78
CA GLY A 122 -0.98 -14.64 -3.89
C GLY A 122 -0.64 -13.20 -3.52
N ALA A 123 -0.98 -12.79 -2.29
CA ALA A 123 -0.56 -11.48 -1.78
C ALA A 123 0.96 -11.37 -1.56
N LEU A 124 1.60 -12.46 -1.12
CA LEU A 124 3.05 -12.54 -1.00
C LEU A 124 3.74 -12.46 -2.38
N GLU A 125 3.24 -13.17 -3.38
CA GLU A 125 3.77 -13.14 -4.76
C GLU A 125 3.70 -11.73 -5.37
N ILE A 126 2.60 -11.00 -5.12
CA ILE A 126 2.47 -9.59 -5.52
C ILE A 126 3.54 -8.75 -4.82
N ALA A 127 3.69 -8.89 -3.50
CA ALA A 127 4.66 -8.13 -2.71
C ALA A 127 6.10 -8.41 -3.15
N GLU A 128 6.44 -9.68 -3.37
CA GLU A 128 7.74 -10.13 -3.88
C GLU A 128 8.03 -9.56 -5.26
N CYS A 129 7.06 -9.58 -6.18
CA CYS A 129 7.22 -8.96 -7.49
C CYS A 129 7.52 -7.46 -7.37
N LEU A 130 6.73 -6.74 -6.56
CA LEU A 130 6.92 -5.30 -6.36
C LEU A 130 8.29 -4.99 -5.76
N TYR A 131 8.78 -5.82 -4.84
CA TYR A 131 10.13 -5.70 -4.29
C TYR A 131 11.18 -5.94 -5.37
N ASN A 132 11.09 -7.05 -6.11
CA ASN A 132 12.07 -7.44 -7.11
C ASN A 132 12.15 -6.46 -8.30
N ASP A 133 11.03 -5.86 -8.69
CA ASP A 133 10.98 -4.86 -9.74
C ASP A 133 11.72 -3.57 -9.35
N ASN A 134 11.58 -3.12 -8.09
CA ASN A 134 12.23 -1.91 -7.62
C ASN A 134 12.52 -1.93 -6.10
N PRO A 135 13.58 -2.64 -5.66
CA PRO A 135 13.87 -2.82 -4.24
C PRO A 135 14.13 -1.49 -3.51
N GLN A 136 14.72 -0.51 -4.20
CA GLN A 136 15.10 0.79 -3.63
C GLN A 136 13.88 1.66 -3.31
N ASN A 137 12.77 1.48 -4.03
CA ASN A 137 11.54 2.27 -3.87
C ASN A 137 10.37 1.44 -3.34
N TYR A 138 10.63 0.22 -2.86
CA TYR A 138 9.60 -0.64 -2.30
C TYR A 138 8.94 0.00 -1.07
N PHE A 139 7.61 0.08 -1.07
CA PHE A 139 6.85 0.93 -0.15
C PHE A 139 5.94 0.16 0.83
N LEU A 140 5.70 -1.13 0.63
CA LEU A 140 4.78 -1.85 1.51
C LEU A 140 5.41 -2.01 2.91
N PRO A 141 4.61 -1.86 4.00
CA PRO A 141 5.12 -1.75 5.37
C PRO A 141 5.79 -3.01 5.95
#